data_AF-A0A0C2ZNZ2-F1
#
_entry.id   AF-A0A0C2ZNZ2-F1
#
_cell.length_a   1.000
_cell.length_b   1.000
_cell.length_c   1.000
_cell.angle_alpha   90.00
_cell.angle_beta   90.00
_cell.angle_gamma   90.00
#
_symmetry.space_group_name_H-M   'P 1'
#
loop_
_entity.id
_entity.type
_entity.pdbx_description
1 polymer ?
#
loop_
_entity_poly.entity_id
_entity_poly.type
_entity_poly.pdbx_seq_one_letter_code
_entity_poly.pdbx_strand_id
1 'polypeptide(L)' 'YHFIRFVVDSGSFLLLYCPTADMTVDTLTKALPSVKAKHFAAALGLHTTSGGV' A
#
# COMPACT_ATOMS: atom_id res chain seq x y z
N TYR A 1 12.18 21.67 12.86
CA TYR A 1 12.88 20.38 12.70
C TYR A 1 11.97 19.45 11.92
N HIS A 2 12.27 19.17 10.65
CA HIS A 2 11.44 18.31 9.78
C HIS A 2 12.22 17.05 9.44
N PHE A 3 12.10 16.02 10.27
CA PHE A 3 12.87 14.77 10.13
C PHE A 3 12.78 14.18 8.72
N ILE A 4 11.57 14.05 8.16
CA ILE A 4 11.37 13.50 6.81
C ILE A 4 12.13 14.31 5.75
N ARG A 5 12.13 15.65 5.84
CA ARG A 5 12.86 16.49 4.88
C ARG A 5 14.36 16.23 4.94
N PHE A 6 14.93 16.20 6.15
CA PHE A 6 16.35 15.91 6.33
C PHE A 6 16.76 14.56 5.77
N VAL A 7 15.97 13.52 5.99
CA VAL A 7 16.28 12.15 5.54
C VAL A 7 16.14 12.01 4.02
N VAL A 8 15.24 12.77 3.39
CA VAL A 8 15.14 12.87 1.92
C VAL A 8 16.34 13.64 1.35
N ASP A 9 16.69 14.79 1.94
CA ASP A 9 17.80 15.63 1.48
C ASP A 9 19.16 14.91 1.66
N SER A 10 19.29 14.03 2.67
CA SER A 10 20.46 13.16 2.85
C SER A 10 20.50 11.97 1.90
N GLY A 11 19.46 11.76 1.09
CA GLY A 11 19.37 10.65 0.13
C GLY A 11 19.13 9.28 0.77
N SER A 12 18.73 9.22 2.04
CA SER A 12 18.55 7.96 2.75
C SER A 12 17.30 7.18 2.31
N PHE A 13 16.30 7.87 1.76
CA PHE A 13 15.24 7.25 0.97
C PHE A 13 14.68 8.22 -0.08
N LEU A 14 14.06 7.67 -1.11
CA LEU A 14 13.38 8.44 -2.16
C LEU A 14 11.89 8.56 -1.85
N LEU A 15 11.39 9.78 -1.80
CA LEU A 15 9.95 10.04 -1.69
C LEU A 15 9.33 10.07 -3.09
N LEU A 16 8.55 9.05 -3.43
CA LEU A 16 7.83 8.95 -4.70
C LEU A 16 6.34 9.26 -4.51
N TYR A 17 5.75 9.94 -5.50
CA TYR A 17 4.30 10.09 -5.55
C TYR A 17 3.63 8.74 -5.84
N CYS A 18 2.58 8.43 -5.10
CA CYS A 18 1.72 7.26 -5.31
C CYS A 18 0.27 7.74 -5.44
N PRO A 19 -0.43 7.45 -6.54
CA PRO A 19 -1.85 7.74 -6.67
C PRO A 19 -2.65 7.08 -5.54
N THR A 20 -3.70 7.76 -5.06
CA THR A 20 -4.54 7.23 -3.97
C THR A 20 -5.17 5.89 -4.30
N ALA A 21 -5.45 5.63 -5.58
CA ALA A 21 -5.99 4.34 -6.02
C ALA A 21 -5.03 3.17 -5.72
N ASP A 22 -3.72 3.43 -5.81
CA ASP A 22 -2.65 2.42 -5.72
C ASP A 22 -1.94 2.43 -4.35
N MET A 23 -2.40 3.26 -3.41
CA MET A 23 -1.81 3.39 -2.07
C MET A 23 -2.12 2.17 -1.20
N THR A 24 -1.26 1.14 -1.25
CA THR A 24 -1.42 -0.11 -0.50
C THR A 24 -1.60 0.10 1.01
N VAL A 25 -1.03 1.15 1.59
CA VAL A 25 -1.19 1.49 3.03
C VAL A 25 -2.66 1.68 3.43
N ASP A 26 -3.53 2.04 2.49
CA ASP A 26 -4.96 2.15 2.74
C ASP A 26 -5.57 0.82 3.21
N THR A 27 -5.01 -0.33 2.83
CA THR A 27 -5.50 -1.65 3.26
C THR A 27 -5.27 -1.91 4.75
N LEU A 28 -4.31 -1.22 5.37
CA LEU A 28 -3.92 -1.39 6.76
C LEU A 28 -4.53 -0.33 7.68
N THR A 29 -5.05 0.76 7.11
CA THR A 29 -5.43 1.97 7.87
C THR A 29 -6.88 2.37 7.70
N LYS A 30 -7.60 1.78 6.73
CA LYS A 30 -8.97 2.17 6.39
C LYS A 30 -9.83 0.94 6.14
N ALA A 31 -11.13 1.08 6.42
CA ALA A 31 -12.13 0.18 5.87
C ALA A 31 -12.31 0.49 4.38
N LEU A 32 -11.99 -0.46 3.50
CA LEU A 32 -12.02 -0.25 2.06
C LEU A 32 -13.36 -0.62 1.43
N PRO A 33 -13.85 0.15 0.44
CA PRO A 33 -14.92 -0.31 -0.43
C PRO A 33 -14.52 -1.61 -1.15
N SER A 34 -15.50 -2.48 -1.44
CA SER A 34 -15.25 -3.82 -2.01
C SER A 34 -14.36 -3.79 -3.25
N VAL A 35 -14.55 -2.83 -4.15
CA VAL A 35 -13.75 -2.68 -5.37
C VAL A 35 -12.26 -2.47 -5.04
N LYS A 36 -11.97 -1.59 -4.08
CA LYS A 36 -10.59 -1.29 -3.66
C LYS A 36 -9.98 -2.43 -2.85
N ALA A 37 -10.77 -3.11 -2.02
CA ALA A 37 -10.32 -4.31 -1.31
C ALA A 37 -9.95 -5.44 -2.29
N LYS A 38 -10.74 -5.66 -3.34
CA LYS A 38 -10.43 -6.63 -4.42
C LYS A 38 -9.18 -6.24 -5.19
N HIS A 39 -9.02 -4.96 -5.51
CA HIS A 39 -7.81 -4.45 -6.18
C HIS A 39 -6.54 -4.80 -5.38
N PHE A 40 -6.57 -4.70 -4.05
CA PHE A 40 -5.44 -5.04 -3.19
C PHE A 40 -5.42 -6.48 -2.65
N ALA A 41 -6.28 -7.38 -3.13
CA ALA A 41 -6.38 -8.74 -2.58
C ALA A 41 -5.03 -9.48 -2.55
N ALA A 42 -4.27 -9.39 -3.64
CA ALA A 42 -2.93 -9.99 -3.72
C ALA A 42 -1.93 -9.34 -2.73
N ALA A 43 -1.95 -8.00 -2.61
CA ALA A 43 -1.08 -7.29 -1.66
C ALA A 43 -1.42 -7.59 -0.19
N LEU A 44 -2.66 -7.99 0.09
CA LEU A 44 -3.13 -8.49 1.38
C LEU A 44 -2.86 -9.99 1.61
N GLY A 45 -2.26 -10.68 0.63
CA GLY A 45 -2.06 -12.13 0.69
C GLY A 45 -3.34 -12.95 0.58
N LEU A 46 -4.45 -12.34 0.15
CA LEU A 46 -5.72 -13.01 -0.08
C LEU A 46 -5.68 -13.69 -1.46
N HIS A 47 -5.05 -14.85 -1.50
CA HIS A 47 -5.05 -15.70 -2.68
C HIS A 47 -6.22 -16.67 -2.62
N THR A 48 -6.92 -16.85 -3.74
CA THR A 48 -7.85 -17.96 -3.88
C THR A 48 -7.03 -19.24 -3.86
N THR A 49 -7.06 -19.98 -2.75
CA THR A 49 -6.61 -21.36 -2.77
C THR A 49 -7.56 -22.10 -3.70
N SER A 50 -7.11 -22.44 -4.91
CA SER A 50 -7.76 -23.45 -5.73
C SER A 50 -7.53 -24.82 -5.09
N GLY A 51 -8.04 -25.01 -3.87
CA GLY A 51 -8.11 -26.29 -3.19
C GLY A 51 -9.35 -27.02 -3.64
N GLY A 52 -9.33 -27.49 -4.88
CA GLY A 52 -10.23 -28.54 -5.33
C GLY A 52 -9.57 -29.88 -5.12
N VAL A 53 -9.87 -30.52 -3.99
CA VAL A 53 -10.02 -31.98 -3.81
C VAL A 53 -11.09 -32.19 -2.74
#